data_AF-A0AAD6BY39-F1
#
_entry.id   AF-A0AAD6BY39-F1
#
_cell.length_a   1.000
_cell.length_b   1.000
_cell.length_c   1.000
_cell.angle_alpha   90.00
_cell.angle_beta   90.00
_cell.angle_gamma   90.00
#
_symmetry.space_group_name_H-M   'P 1'
#
loop_
_entity.id
_entity.type
_entity.pdbx_description
1 polymer ?
#
loop_
_entity_poly.entity_id
_entity_poly.type
_entity_poly.pdbx_seq_one_letter_code
_entity_poly.pdbx_strand_id
1 'polypeptide(L)'
;MNPYEADPERIPTTDLYADVPLYGRYRPKPDDFRVDLQHVNSKTTDSLRYWELVVSLCTKEIRIYPADEGGRDVFALGSVIVKSSDLHEREGAQITEIGFSYADAK
;
A
#
# COMPACT_ATOMS: atom_id res chain seq x y z
N MET A 1 12.88 -14.49 -20.74
CA MET A 1 11.79 -13.86 -19.97
C MET A 1 12.42 -12.87 -19.01
N ASN A 2 12.01 -11.60 -19.04
CA ASN A 2 12.48 -10.60 -18.08
C ASN A 2 11.58 -10.71 -16.84
N PRO A 3 12.10 -11.15 -15.68
CA PRO A 3 11.27 -11.29 -14.47
C PRO A 3 10.76 -9.94 -13.94
N TYR A 4 11.32 -8.82 -14.40
CA TYR A 4 10.97 -7.46 -14.01
C TYR A 4 10.17 -6.69 -15.08
N GLU A 5 9.69 -7.36 -16.13
CA GLU A 5 8.77 -6.72 -17.08
C GLU A 5 7.47 -6.37 -16.36
N ALA A 6 7.15 -5.08 -16.27
CA ALA A 6 5.99 -4.57 -15.56
C ALA A 6 4.87 -4.12 -16.50
N ASP A 7 5.16 -4.01 -17.80
CA ASP A 7 4.15 -3.67 -18.81
C ASP A 7 3.22 -4.85 -19.09
N PRO A 8 1.91 -4.77 -18.74
CA PRO A 8 0.98 -5.87 -18.95
C PRO A 8 0.89 -6.33 -20.41
N GLU A 9 1.13 -5.44 -21.37
CA GLU A 9 1.10 -5.76 -22.81
C GLU A 9 2.33 -6.55 -23.26
N ARG A 10 3.40 -6.54 -22.46
CA ARG A 10 4.67 -7.22 -22.75
C ARG A 10 4.92 -8.45 -21.88
N ILE A 11 4.11 -8.66 -20.85
CA ILE A 11 4.15 -9.87 -20.02
C ILE A 11 3.64 -11.05 -20.86
N PRO A 12 4.43 -12.12 -21.05
CA PRO A 12 3.98 -13.31 -21.77
C PRO A 12 2.79 -13.97 -21.06
N THR A 13 1.84 -14.51 -21.81
CA THR A 13 0.72 -15.28 -21.23
C THR A 13 1.17 -16.58 -20.55
N THR A 14 2.39 -17.04 -20.83
CA THR A 14 3.02 -18.21 -20.19
C THR A 14 3.80 -17.85 -18.92
N ASP A 15 3.67 -16.62 -18.42
CA ASP A 15 4.37 -16.18 -17.22
C ASP A 15 3.74 -16.76 -15.96
N LEU A 16 4.52 -17.55 -15.23
CA LEU A 16 4.11 -18.25 -14.00
C LEU A 16 3.88 -17.30 -12.82
N TYR A 17 4.27 -16.03 -12.96
CA TYR A 17 4.19 -15.02 -11.90
C TYR A 17 3.29 -13.84 -12.26
N ALA A 18 2.52 -13.94 -13.36
CA ALA A 18 1.65 -12.87 -13.83
C ALA A 18 0.58 -12.46 -12.81
N ASP A 19 0.14 -13.40 -11.97
CA ASP A 19 -0.90 -13.25 -10.96
C ASP A 19 -0.35 -13.11 -9.53
N VAL A 20 0.97 -13.15 -9.34
CA VAL A 20 1.61 -13.12 -8.02
C VAL A 20 1.95 -11.67 -7.64
N PRO A 21 1.25 -11.06 -6.65
CA PRO A 21 1.47 -9.66 -6.29
C PRO A 21 2.89 -9.37 -5.79
N LEU A 22 3.57 -10.37 -5.21
CA LEU A 22 4.93 -10.27 -4.65
C LEU A 22 5.97 -9.83 -5.69
N TYR A 23 5.75 -10.14 -6.98
CA TYR A 23 6.68 -9.73 -8.03
C TYR A 23 6.50 -8.28 -8.47
N GLY A 24 5.56 -7.54 -7.85
CA GLY A 24 5.57 -6.09 -7.83
C GLY A 24 5.60 -5.45 -9.21
N ARG A 25 4.97 -6.11 -10.20
CA ARG A 25 4.92 -5.65 -11.60
C ARG A 25 3.94 -4.52 -11.73
N TYR A 26 4.30 -3.40 -11.12
CA TYR A 26 3.58 -2.16 -11.20
C TYR A 26 4.21 -1.33 -12.29
N ARG A 27 3.44 -0.98 -13.32
CA ARG A 27 3.81 0.04 -14.29
C ARG A 27 3.17 1.36 -13.86
N PRO A 28 3.94 2.31 -13.33
CA PRO A 28 3.39 3.60 -12.94
C PRO A 28 2.70 4.28 -14.12
N LYS A 29 1.52 4.83 -13.87
CA LYS A 29 0.78 5.68 -14.79
C LYS A 29 0.87 7.15 -14.36
N PRO A 30 0.76 8.11 -15.29
CA PRO A 30 0.81 9.53 -14.97
C PRO A 30 -0.30 10.00 -14.01
N ASP A 31 -1.44 9.33 -14.04
CA ASP A 31 -2.65 9.57 -13.23
C ASP A 31 -2.67 8.79 -11.91
N ASP A 32 -1.60 8.05 -11.61
CA ASP A 32 -1.48 7.38 -10.32
C ASP A 32 -1.50 8.37 -9.16
N PHE A 33 -2.13 7.94 -8.08
CA PHE A 33 -2.07 8.67 -6.82
C PHE A 33 -0.61 8.89 -6.39
N ARG A 34 -0.29 10.14 -6.05
CA ARG A 34 1.00 10.53 -5.48
C ARG A 34 0.77 11.21 -4.16
N VAL A 35 1.55 10.81 -3.16
CA VAL A 35 1.49 11.47 -1.87
C VAL A 35 2.03 12.89 -1.99
N ASP A 36 1.30 13.83 -1.40
CA ASP A 36 1.81 15.17 -1.18
C ASP A 36 2.87 15.15 -0.08
N LEU A 37 4.10 15.45 -0.49
CA LEU A 37 5.28 15.37 0.36
C LEU A 37 5.23 16.31 1.57
N GLN A 38 4.40 17.36 1.54
CA GLN A 38 4.26 18.28 2.67
C GLN A 38 3.68 17.61 3.93
N HIS A 39 2.95 16.50 3.76
CA HIS A 39 2.31 15.78 4.85
C HIS A 39 3.15 14.62 5.41
N VAL A 40 4.28 14.30 4.77
CA VAL A 40 5.18 13.23 5.22
C VAL A 40 5.86 13.62 6.54
N ASN A 41 5.84 12.71 7.52
CA ASN A 41 6.37 12.91 8.87
C ASN A 41 5.78 14.12 9.63
N SER A 42 4.66 14.67 9.16
CA SER A 42 3.98 15.81 9.78
C SER A 42 2.83 15.34 10.66
N LYS A 43 2.70 15.96 11.84
CA LYS A 43 1.63 15.69 12.82
C LYS A 43 0.64 16.85 12.96
N THR A 44 0.67 17.80 12.03
CA THR A 44 -0.32 18.89 12.02
C THR A 44 -1.71 18.34 11.77
N THR A 45 -2.74 19.08 12.20
CA THR A 45 -4.14 18.68 11.97
C THR A 45 -4.44 18.45 10.48
N ASP A 46 -3.89 19.28 9.60
CA ASP A 46 -4.08 19.14 8.16
C ASP A 46 -3.42 17.88 7.61
N SER A 47 -2.21 17.53 8.09
CA SER A 47 -1.57 16.27 7.72
C SER A 47 -2.31 15.05 8.22
N LEU A 48 -2.88 15.10 9.44
CA LEU A 48 -3.70 14.01 9.96
C LEU A 48 -4.96 13.81 9.12
N ARG A 49 -5.66 14.88 8.74
CA ARG A 49 -6.82 14.82 7.83
C ARG A 49 -6.44 14.30 6.45
N TYR A 50 -5.30 14.73 5.93
CA TYR A 50 -4.78 14.22 4.67
C TYR A 50 -4.56 12.70 4.75
N TRP A 51 -3.89 12.19 5.80
CA TRP A 51 -3.66 10.76 5.96
C TRP A 51 -4.95 9.96 6.18
N GLU A 52 -5.95 10.52 6.86
CA GLU A 52 -7.29 9.93 6.96
C GLU A 52 -7.95 9.77 5.57
N LEU A 53 -7.84 10.79 4.71
CA LEU A 53 -8.29 10.67 3.32
C LEU A 53 -7.52 9.59 2.55
N VAL A 54 -6.19 9.52 2.70
CA VAL A 54 -5.38 8.47 2.05
C VAL A 54 -5.80 7.07 2.50
N VAL A 55 -6.03 6.87 3.79
CA VAL A 55 -6.55 5.62 4.35
C VAL A 55 -7.95 5.31 3.81
N SER A 56 -8.82 6.31 3.64
CA SER A 56 -10.17 6.10 3.09
C SER A 56 -10.17 5.58 1.64
N LEU A 57 -9.07 5.78 0.90
CA LEU A 57 -8.88 5.24 -0.45
C LEU A 57 -8.42 3.77 -0.45
N CYS A 58 -8.07 3.20 0.71
CA CYS A 58 -7.61 1.83 0.87
C CYS A 58 -8.78 0.84 0.85
N THR A 59 -9.21 0.47 -0.35
CA THR A 59 -10.30 -0.48 -0.56
C THR A 59 -9.80 -1.93 -0.72
N LYS A 60 -10.71 -2.91 -0.70
CA LYS A 60 -10.38 -4.33 -0.87
C LYS A 60 -9.74 -4.63 -2.22
N GLU A 61 -10.07 -3.85 -3.24
CA GLU A 61 -9.62 -4.01 -4.63
C GLU A 61 -8.13 -3.65 -4.80
N ILE A 62 -7.61 -2.72 -4.00
CA ILE A 62 -6.20 -2.30 -4.04
C ILE A 62 -5.35 -2.92 -2.91
N ARG A 63 -5.93 -3.89 -2.20
CA ARG A 63 -5.28 -4.63 -1.13
C ARG A 63 -4.39 -5.71 -1.71
N ILE A 64 -3.09 -5.63 -1.43
CA ILE A 64 -2.09 -6.61 -1.88
C ILE A 64 -1.88 -7.74 -0.88
N TYR A 65 -2.04 -7.45 0.43
CA TYR A 65 -2.01 -8.47 1.47
C TYR A 65 -3.15 -8.24 2.47
N PRO A 66 -4.04 -9.22 2.67
CA PRO A 66 -4.92 -9.20 3.83
C PRO A 66 -4.08 -9.31 5.10
N ALA A 67 -4.52 -8.67 6.17
CA ALA A 67 -3.92 -8.92 7.47
C ALA A 67 -4.28 -10.33 7.96
N ASP A 68 -3.30 -11.02 8.56
CA ASP A 68 -3.54 -12.17 9.42
C ASP A 68 -4.10 -11.71 10.79
N GLU A 69 -4.44 -12.63 11.69
CA GLU A 69 -4.95 -12.31 13.04
C GLU A 69 -4.04 -11.28 13.76
N GLY A 70 -4.59 -10.10 14.06
CA GLY A 70 -3.86 -9.00 14.73
C GLY A 70 -2.90 -8.20 13.83
N GLY A 71 -2.91 -8.45 12.51
CA GLY A 71 -2.05 -7.77 11.54
C GLY A 71 -2.60 -6.43 11.03
N ARG A 72 -1.88 -5.85 10.05
CA ARG A 72 -2.35 -4.72 9.22
C ARG A 72 -2.48 -5.17 7.77
N ASP A 73 -3.59 -4.81 7.12
CA ASP A 73 -3.71 -4.98 5.68
C ASP A 73 -2.67 -4.09 4.99
N VAL A 74 -2.15 -4.58 3.86
CA VAL A 74 -1.21 -3.85 3.03
C VAL A 74 -1.88 -3.49 1.72
N PHE A 75 -1.85 -2.21 1.37
CA PHE A 75 -2.44 -1.65 0.17
C PHE A 75 -1.37 -1.02 -0.71
N ALA A 76 -1.56 -1.11 -2.02
CA ALA A 76 -0.79 -0.34 -2.99
C ALA A 76 -1.69 0.78 -3.54
N LEU A 77 -1.42 2.03 -3.15
CA LEU A 77 -2.16 3.19 -3.60
C LEU A 77 -1.24 4.09 -4.42
N GLY A 78 -1.29 3.92 -5.75
CA GLY A 78 -0.42 4.65 -6.67
C GLY A 78 1.06 4.45 -6.33
N SER A 79 1.75 5.52 -5.93
CA SER A 79 3.18 5.49 -5.61
C SER A 79 3.52 5.10 -4.16
N VAL A 80 2.55 4.75 -3.33
CA VAL A 80 2.78 4.45 -1.90
C VAL A 80 2.20 3.12 -1.45
N ILE A 81 2.87 2.53 -0.47
CA ILE A 81 2.38 1.36 0.26
C ILE A 81 1.79 1.84 1.59
N VAL A 82 0.53 1.51 1.83
CA VAL A 82 -0.16 1.83 3.08
C VAL A 82 -0.34 0.54 3.89
N LYS A 83 0.01 0.58 5.18
CA LYS A 83 -0.29 -0.49 6.13
C LYS A 83 -1.29 0.02 7.16
N SER A 84 -2.52 -0.48 7.11
CA SER A 84 -3.61 -0.03 7.98
C SER A 84 -4.38 -1.21 8.57
N SER A 85 -4.89 -1.04 9.79
CA SER A 85 -5.80 -1.97 10.46
C SER A 85 -7.27 -1.58 10.31
N ASP A 86 -7.60 -0.54 9.54
CA ASP A 86 -8.93 0.09 9.54
C ASP A 86 -10.03 -0.78 8.89
N LEU A 87 -9.65 -1.80 8.11
CA LEU A 87 -10.61 -2.79 7.58
C LEU A 87 -10.92 -3.94 8.54
N HIS A 88 -10.21 -4.06 9.66
CA HIS A 88 -10.52 -5.04 10.70
C HIS A 88 -11.43 -4.37 11.72
N GLU A 89 -12.64 -4.91 11.90
CA GLU A 89 -13.53 -4.47 12.98
C GLU A 89 -12.75 -4.54 14.30
N ARG A 90 -12.84 -3.50 15.12
CA ARG A 90 -12.16 -3.42 16.43
C ARG A 90 -12.79 -4.41 17.40
N GLU A 91 -12.64 -5.70 17.17
CA GLU A 91 -12.91 -6.72 18.19
C GLU A 91 -11.74 -6.72 19.19
N GLY A 92 -11.86 -5.84 20.20
CA GLY A 92 -11.23 -6.04 21.50
C GLY A 92 -9.74 -5.68 21.68
N ALA A 93 -9.04 -5.13 20.70
CA ALA A 93 -7.60 -4.84 20.85
C ALA A 93 -7.33 -3.45 21.45
N GLN A 94 -6.78 -3.45 22.67
CA GLN A 94 -5.98 -2.36 23.24
C GLN A 94 -5.03 -1.80 22.18
N ILE A 95 -4.92 -0.47 22.07
CA ILE A 95 -3.98 0.21 21.18
C ILE A 95 -2.57 -0.09 21.73
N THR A 96 -1.97 -1.20 21.32
CA THR A 96 -0.55 -1.45 21.52
C THR A 96 0.21 -0.51 20.59
N GLU A 97 1.15 0.21 21.19
CA GLU A 97 2.01 1.22 20.59
C GLU A 97 2.46 0.83 19.16
N ILE A 98 2.02 1.58 18.15
CA ILE A 98 2.33 1.29 16.76
C ILE A 98 3.79 1.71 16.51
N GLY A 99 4.70 0.74 16.57
CA GLY A 99 6.09 0.93 16.15
C GLY A 99 6.14 1.31 14.66
N PHE A 100 6.59 2.52 14.36
CA PHE A 100 7.01 2.89 13.01
C PHE A 100 8.49 2.53 12.84
N SER A 101 8.81 1.94 11.69
CA SER A 101 10.18 1.63 11.29
C SER A 101 10.40 2.27 9.91
N TYR A 102 11.54 2.93 9.74
CA TYR A 102 11.94 3.49 8.45
C TYR A 102 12.56 2.36 7.61
N ALA A 103 12.04 2.15 6.40
CA ALA A 103 12.82 1.45 5.39
C ALA A 103 13.82 2.45 4.80
N ASP A 104 15.10 2.12 4.78
CA ASP A 104 16.17 2.99 4.29
C ASP A 104 15.81 3.55 2.90
N ALA A 105 15.62 4.86 2.81
CA ALA A 105 15.58 5.56 1.53
C ALA A 105 17.03 5.73 1.06
N LYS A 106 17.41 5.02 0.00
CA LYS A 106 18.67 5.24 -0.72
C LYS A 106 18.56 6.39 -1.70
#